data_AF-Q5G9V5-F1
#
_entry.id   AF-Q5G9V5-F1
#
_cell.length_a   1.000
_cell.length_b   1.000
_cell.length_c   1.000
_cell.angle_alpha   90.00
_cell.angle_beta   90.00
_cell.angle_gamma   90.00
#
_symmetry.space_group_name_H-M   'P 1'
#
loop_
_entity.id
_entity.type
_entity.pdbx_description
1 polymer ?
#
loop_
_entity_poly.entity_id
_entity_poly.type
_entity_poly.pdbx_seq_one_letter_code
_entity_poly.pdbx_strand_id
1 'polypeptide(L)'
;IMYQGRTVLQEVVGRPSCLFLYGAPGPARLGHSSPSTWCSPAPRKLPDQKQLRYTEELLRHVAPGLQLELRGPGLWARRMGKCKVYWEVGGPLGSASPSTPASLLQRNLDTPIFNFGTFFQE
;
A
#
# COMPACT_ATOMS: atom_id res chain seq x y z
N ILE A 1 -0.39 1.95 -8.08
CA ILE A 1 -0.55 3.21 -7.30
C ILE A 1 -1.30 4.22 -8.16
N MET A 2 -2.34 4.84 -7.60
CA MET A 2 -3.11 5.91 -8.26
C MET A 2 -3.08 7.19 -7.42
N TYR A 3 -3.00 8.34 -8.08
CA TYR A 3 -3.26 9.64 -7.48
C TYR A 3 -4.46 10.27 -8.19
N GLN A 4 -5.54 10.57 -7.45
CA GLN A 4 -6.80 11.07 -8.01
C GLN A 4 -7.31 10.29 -9.23
N GLY A 5 -7.36 8.96 -9.12
CA GLY A 5 -7.84 8.09 -10.19
C GLY A 5 -6.88 7.92 -11.38
N ARG A 6 -5.73 8.60 -11.41
CA ARG A 6 -4.71 8.42 -12.46
C ARG A 6 -3.64 7.44 -11.99
N THR A 7 -3.39 6.40 -12.78
CA THR A 7 -2.29 5.45 -12.52
C THR A 7 -0.94 6.15 -12.68
N VAL A 8 -0.11 6.07 -11.64
CA VAL A 8 1.24 6.68 -11.62
C VAL A 8 2.36 5.65 -11.53
N LEU A 9 2.07 4.45 -11.01
CA LEU A 9 3.00 3.32 -10.94
C LEU A 9 2.21 2.01 -11.02
N GLN A 10 2.66 1.08 -11.85
CA GLN A 10 2.16 -0.28 -11.93
C GLN A 10 3.35 -1.22 -12.11
N GLU A 11 3.44 -2.25 -11.27
CA GLU A 11 4.59 -3.16 -11.26
C GLU A 11 4.19 -4.53 -10.70
N VAL A 12 4.85 -5.58 -11.18
CA VAL A 12 4.63 -6.97 -10.75
C VAL A 12 5.76 -7.39 -9.81
N VAL A 13 5.39 -8.00 -8.68
CA VAL A 13 6.33 -8.36 -7.61
C VAL A 13 6.32 -9.86 -7.41
N GLY A 14 7.47 -10.51 -7.56
CA GLY A 14 7.64 -11.94 -7.34
C GLY A 14 8.12 -12.33 -5.93
N ARG A 15 8.04 -11.42 -4.95
CA ARG A 15 8.49 -11.65 -3.56
C ARG A 15 7.30 -11.79 -2.62
N PRO A 16 7.41 -12.62 -1.57
CA PRO A 16 6.32 -12.83 -0.60
C PRO A 16 6.08 -11.62 0.32
N SER A 17 6.96 -10.61 0.29
CA SER A 17 6.84 -9.42 1.14
C SER A 17 7.17 -8.18 0.33
N CYS A 18 6.32 -7.15 0.43
CA CYS A 18 6.51 -5.87 -0.22
C CYS A 18 6.21 -4.71 0.73
N LEU A 19 6.91 -3.61 0.53
CA LEU A 19 6.87 -2.43 1.38
C LEU A 19 6.64 -1.19 0.54
N PHE A 20 5.49 -0.55 0.74
CA PHE A 20 5.16 0.73 0.16
C PHE A 20 5.76 1.85 0.99
N LEU A 21 6.65 2.62 0.38
CA LEU A 21 7.31 3.79 0.93
C LEU A 21 6.94 5.04 0.14
N TYR A 22 7.25 6.18 0.75
CA TYR A 22 7.38 7.45 0.04
C TYR A 22 8.79 8.00 0.24
N GLY A 23 9.42 8.45 -0.85
CA GLY A 23 10.83 8.85 -0.85
C GLY A 23 11.80 7.68 -1.00
N ALA A 24 13.10 7.99 -1.03
CA ALA A 24 14.14 6.98 -1.25
C ALA A 24 14.21 5.95 -0.11
N PRO A 25 14.47 4.66 -0.40
CA PRO A 25 14.74 3.68 0.64
C PRO A 25 15.99 4.11 1.44
N GLY A 26 15.91 4.08 2.76
CA GLY A 26 17.11 4.27 3.59
C GLY A 26 18.11 3.12 3.36
N PRO A 27 19.43 3.36 3.55
CA PRO A 27 20.49 2.38 3.24
C PRO A 27 20.37 1.05 4.02
N ALA A 28 19.63 1.04 5.14
CA ALA A 28 19.44 -0.14 5.99
C ALA A 28 18.47 -1.20 5.42
N ARG A 29 17.84 -0.98 4.25
CA ARG A 29 16.78 -1.88 3.71
C ARG A 29 17.23 -2.76 2.55
N LEU A 30 18.53 -2.83 2.26
CA LEU A 30 19.12 -3.62 1.17
C LEU A 30 19.72 -4.93 1.72
N GLY A 31 18.86 -5.90 2.07
CA GLY A 31 19.29 -7.24 2.48
C GLY A 31 18.61 -8.31 1.62
N HIS A 32 19.20 -9.50 1.47
CA HIS A 32 18.58 -10.59 0.72
C HIS A 32 17.24 -11.07 1.31
N SER A 33 17.01 -10.81 2.60
CA SER A 33 15.79 -11.09 3.35
C SER A 33 14.87 -9.86 3.52
N SER A 34 15.20 -8.71 2.92
CA SER A 34 14.37 -7.51 3.05
C SER A 34 13.18 -7.51 2.07
N PRO A 35 12.04 -6.91 2.46
CA PRO A 35 10.87 -6.79 1.58
C PRO A 35 11.21 -6.06 0.28
N SER A 36 10.56 -6.44 -0.83
CA SER A 36 10.58 -5.64 -2.06
C SER A 36 10.08 -4.23 -1.73
N THR A 37 10.94 -3.23 -1.92
CA THR A 37 10.62 -1.86 -1.53
C THR A 37 10.11 -1.06 -2.73
N TRP A 38 8.92 -0.49 -2.61
CA TRP A 38 8.27 0.32 -3.63
C TRP A 38 8.15 1.76 -3.18
N CYS A 39 8.83 2.65 -3.89
CA CYS A 39 8.73 4.07 -3.66
C CYS A 39 7.57 4.62 -4.47
N SER A 40 6.56 5.13 -3.77
CA SER A 40 5.47 5.88 -4.38
C SER A 40 6.07 7.07 -5.14
N PRO A 41 5.80 7.21 -6.45
CA PRO A 41 6.43 8.25 -7.24
C PRO A 41 6.01 9.62 -6.73
N ALA A 42 6.88 10.61 -6.87
CA ALA A 42 6.53 11.99 -6.52
C ALA A 42 5.31 12.42 -7.36
N PRO A 43 4.35 13.17 -6.78
CA PRO A 43 3.12 13.58 -7.46
C PRO A 43 3.33 14.69 -8.51
N ARG A 44 4.49 14.74 -9.19
CA ARG A 44 4.93 15.77 -10.13
C ARG A 44 4.02 15.94 -11.36
N LYS A 45 3.16 14.96 -11.65
CA LYS A 45 2.23 14.97 -12.79
C LYS A 45 0.85 15.55 -12.44
N LEU A 46 0.64 16.01 -11.21
CA LEU A 46 -0.61 16.68 -10.83
C LEU A 46 -0.63 18.12 -11.38
N PRO A 47 -1.70 18.54 -12.08
CA PRO A 47 -1.74 19.85 -12.74
C PRO A 47 -1.90 21.01 -11.75
N ASP A 48 -2.45 20.76 -10.56
CA ASP A 48 -2.70 21.79 -9.54
C ASP A 48 -1.57 21.83 -8.50
N GLN A 49 -0.92 22.99 -8.36
CA GLN A 49 0.21 23.15 -7.45
C GLN A 49 -0.16 23.02 -5.97
N LYS A 50 -1.37 23.45 -5.58
CA LYS A 50 -1.83 23.35 -4.20
C LYS A 50 -2.01 21.88 -3.83
N GLN A 51 -2.65 21.12 -4.69
CA GLN A 51 -2.87 19.69 -4.56
C GLN A 51 -1.57 18.90 -4.59
N LEU A 52 -0.61 19.30 -5.42
CA LEU A 52 0.75 18.73 -5.40
C LEU A 52 1.35 18.86 -4.00
N ARG A 53 1.37 20.07 -3.42
CA ARG A 53 1.91 20.30 -2.07
C ARG A 53 1.19 19.49 -1.00
N TYR A 54 -0.15 19.45 -1.02
CA TYR A 54 -0.92 18.64 -0.08
C TYR A 54 -0.63 17.14 -0.21
N THR A 55 -0.52 16.65 -1.45
CA THR A 55 -0.22 15.24 -1.70
C THR A 55 1.19 14.90 -1.22
N GLU A 56 2.18 15.75 -1.47
CA GLU A 56 3.53 15.59 -0.94
C GLU A 56 3.56 15.57 0.59
N GLU A 57 2.84 16.49 1.24
CA GLU A 57 2.74 16.57 2.69
C GLU A 57 2.09 15.32 3.29
N LEU A 58 1.03 14.82 2.68
CA LEU A 58 0.39 13.55 3.09
C LEU A 58 1.36 12.38 2.93
N LEU A 59 2.05 12.32 1.80
CA LEU A 59 2.98 11.22 1.50
C LEU A 59 4.18 11.20 2.47
N ARG A 60 4.65 12.35 2.99
CA ARG A 60 5.67 12.40 4.06
C ARG A 60 5.26 11.63 5.33
N HIS A 61 3.96 11.55 5.62
CA HIS A 61 3.43 10.87 6.79
C HIS A 61 3.22 9.36 6.59
N VAL A 62 3.49 8.84 5.38
CA VAL A 62 3.46 7.40 5.08
C VAL A 62 4.65 6.67 5.70
N ALA A 63 5.81 7.32 5.80
CA ALA A 63 6.99 6.75 6.45
C ALA A 63 6.67 6.36 7.91
N PRO A 64 7.13 5.18 8.40
CA PRO A 64 8.08 4.25 7.79
C PRO A 64 7.56 3.30 6.71
N GLY A 65 6.27 3.38 6.34
CA GLY A 65 5.68 2.65 5.21
C GLY A 65 4.38 1.90 5.54
N LEU A 66 3.91 1.17 4.52
CA LEU A 66 2.89 0.14 4.59
C LEU A 66 3.48 -1.16 4.04
N GLN A 67 3.47 -2.23 4.83
CA GLN A 67 3.97 -3.54 4.40
C GLN A 67 2.80 -4.44 4.05
N LEU A 68 2.94 -5.21 2.96
CA LEU A 68 2.12 -6.39 2.68
C LEU A 68 3.01 -7.62 2.69
N GLU A 69 2.52 -8.70 3.26
CA GLU A 69 3.27 -9.94 3.39
C GLU A 69 2.36 -11.15 3.26
N LEU A 70 2.80 -12.13 2.47
CA LEU A 70 2.21 -13.45 2.38
C LEU A 70 2.74 -14.32 3.52
N ARG A 71 1.86 -14.77 4.41
CA ARG A 71 2.17 -15.67 5.53
C ARG A 71 1.26 -16.90 5.45
N GLY A 72 1.82 -18.04 5.07
CA GLY A 72 1.03 -19.25 4.82
C GLY A 72 -0.04 -18.98 3.75
N PRO A 73 -1.32 -19.35 3.97
CA PRO A 73 -2.40 -19.08 3.03
C PRO A 73 -3.03 -17.68 3.19
N GLY A 74 -2.40 -16.76 3.93
CA GLY A 74 -2.97 -15.45 4.23
C GLY A 74 -2.12 -14.28 3.74
N LEU A 75 -2.77 -13.20 3.30
CA LEU A 75 -2.15 -11.91 3.08
C LEU A 75 -2.33 -11.04 4.31
N TRP A 76 -1.24 -10.44 4.77
CA TRP A 76 -1.18 -9.59 5.94
C TRP A 76 -0.73 -8.19 5.56
N ALA A 77 -1.23 -7.20 6.30
CA ALA A 77 -0.83 -5.82 6.16
C ALA A 77 -0.36 -5.24 7.49
N ARG A 78 0.66 -4.38 7.44
CA ARG A 78 1.13 -3.61 8.59
C ARG A 78 1.36 -2.16 8.22
N ARG A 79 0.60 -1.27 8.84
CA ARG A 79 0.82 0.18 8.74
C ARG A 79 1.85 0.63 9.77
N MET A 80 2.94 1.27 9.36
CA MET A 80 3.94 1.82 10.29
C MET A 80 3.86 3.35 10.41
N GLY A 81 3.41 4.02 9.34
CA GLY A 81 3.29 5.47 9.26
C GLY A 81 2.16 6.08 10.11
N LYS A 82 2.09 7.42 10.09
CA LYS A 82 1.05 8.19 10.80
C LYS A 82 -0.25 8.30 9.98
N CYS A 83 -0.16 8.26 8.65
CA CYS A 83 -1.33 8.27 7.75
C CYS A 83 -2.32 7.15 8.12
N LYS A 84 -3.60 7.44 8.25
CA LYS A 84 -4.62 6.37 8.36
C LYS A 84 -4.70 5.64 7.01
N VAL A 85 -4.62 4.32 7.06
CA VAL A 85 -4.70 3.47 5.86
C VAL A 85 -5.93 2.58 6.02
N TYR A 86 -6.79 2.64 5.02
CA TYR A 86 -8.00 1.81 4.93
C TYR A 86 -7.81 0.79 3.82
N TRP A 87 -8.41 -0.38 3.99
CA TRP A 87 -8.34 -1.46 3.02
C TRP A 87 -9.71 -2.13 2.85
N GLU A 88 -9.92 -2.71 1.68
CA GLU A 88 -11.10 -3.52 1.37
C GLU A 88 -10.70 -4.58 0.34
N VAL A 89 -11.43 -5.69 0.31
CA VAL A 89 -11.39 -6.61 -0.83
C VAL A 89 -12.39 -6.06 -1.84
N GLY A 90 -11.88 -5.34 -2.84
CA GLY A 90 -12.70 -4.73 -3.88
C GLY A 90 -12.96 -5.67 -5.05
N GLY A 91 -14.05 -5.39 -5.79
CA GLY A 91 -14.25 -5.94 -7.13
C GLY A 91 -13.25 -5.35 -8.15
N PRO A 92 -13.42 -5.64 -9.46
CA PRO A 92 -12.55 -5.11 -10.50
C PRO A 92 -12.34 -3.59 -10.38
N LEU A 93 -11.12 -3.13 -10.68
CA LEU A 93 -10.73 -1.72 -10.70
C LEU A 93 -11.80 -0.87 -11.42
N GLY A 94 -12.51 -0.01 -10.68
CA GLY A 94 -13.55 0.87 -11.23
C GLY A 94 -14.99 0.56 -10.81
N SER A 95 -15.24 -0.50 -10.03
CA SER A 95 -16.57 -0.72 -9.42
C SER A 95 -16.88 0.41 -8.42
N ALA A 96 -17.98 1.12 -8.64
CA ALA A 96 -18.42 2.25 -7.81
C ALA A 96 -19.05 1.82 -6.47
N SER A 97 -19.20 0.52 -6.24
CA SER A 97 -19.85 -0.03 -5.06
C SER A 97 -18.94 -1.06 -4.39
N PRO A 98 -18.33 -0.72 -3.24
CA PRO A 98 -17.64 -1.71 -2.45
C PRO A 98 -18.67 -2.66 -1.83
N SER A 99 -18.46 -3.97 -2.00
CA SER A 99 -19.29 -5.01 -1.38
C SER A 99 -19.14 -5.06 0.15
N THR A 100 -18.07 -4.46 0.66
CA THR A 100 -17.70 -4.45 2.09
C THR A 100 -17.15 -3.09 2.48
N PRO A 101 -17.46 -2.58 3.68
CA PRO A 101 -16.94 -1.31 4.14
C PRO A 101 -15.41 -1.38 4.33
N ALA A 102 -14.73 -0.28 3.98
CA ALA A 102 -13.29 -0.18 4.16
C ALA A 102 -12.89 -0.27 5.65
N SER A 103 -11.93 -1.13 5.95
CA SER A 103 -11.43 -1.40 7.29
C SER A 103 -10.14 -0.63 7.58
N LEU A 104 -10.01 -0.06 8.79
CA LEU A 104 -8.82 0.69 9.19
C LEU A 104 -7.68 -0.25 9.64
N LEU A 105 -6.49 -0.07 9.08
CA LEU A 105 -5.28 -0.71 9.61
C LEU A 105 -4.78 0.00 10.88
N GLN A 106 -4.74 -0.73 11.98
CA GLN A 106 -4.14 -0.22 13.22
C GLN A 106 -2.63 -0.01 13.05
N ARG A 107 -2.11 1.04 13.68
CA ARG A 107 -0.69 1.39 13.53
C ARG A 107 0.16 0.34 14.26
N ASN A 108 1.20 -0.13 13.59
CA ASN A 108 2.16 -1.14 14.05
C ASN A 108 1.55 -2.50 14.41
N LEU A 109 0.32 -2.80 13.98
CA LEU A 109 -0.32 -4.08 14.17
C LEU A 109 -0.35 -4.86 12.85
N ASP A 110 0.12 -6.10 12.87
CA ASP A 110 -0.06 -7.03 11.75
C ASP A 110 -1.54 -7.43 11.68
N THR A 111 -2.18 -7.15 10.55
CA THR A 111 -3.62 -7.39 10.35
C THR A 111 -3.79 -8.35 9.17
N PRO A 112 -4.52 -9.46 9.31
CA PRO A 112 -4.87 -10.30 8.17
C PRO A 112 -5.88 -9.56 7.29
N ILE A 113 -5.59 -9.47 5.99
CA ILE A 113 -6.44 -8.74 5.03
C ILE A 113 -7.02 -9.63 3.93
N PHE A 114 -6.48 -10.84 3.74
CA PHE A 114 -7.03 -11.80 2.78
C PHE A 114 -6.66 -13.23 3.18
N ASN A 115 -7.53 -14.19 2.89
CA ASN A 115 -7.27 -15.61 3.13
C ASN A 115 -7.54 -16.41 1.85
N PHE A 116 -6.47 -16.93 1.24
CA PHE A 116 -6.54 -17.75 0.04
C PHE A 116 -7.26 -19.08 0.29
N GLY A 117 -7.14 -19.65 1.50
CA GLY A 117 -7.82 -20.90 1.85
C GLY A 117 -9.34 -20.77 1.81
N THR A 118 -9.89 -19.68 2.33
CA THR A 118 -11.32 -19.37 2.22
C THR A 118 -11.72 -19.09 0.78
N PHE A 119 -10.92 -18.30 0.06
CA PHE A 119 -11.18 -17.95 -1.33
C PHE A 119 -11.26 -19.17 -2.26
N PHE A 120 -10.40 -20.18 -2.08
CA PHE A 120 -10.43 -21.39 -2.90
C PHE A 120 -11.60 -22.34 -2.60
N GLN A 121 -12.39 -22.06 -1.56
CA GLN A 121 -13.60 -22.85 -1.20
C GLN A 121 -14.90 -22.22 -1.71
N GLU A 122 -14.84 -20.99 -2.26
CA GLU A 122 -15.95 -20.28 -2.90
C GLU A 122 -16.11 -20.71 -4.37
#